data_AF-A0A6G3WWD9-F1
#
_entry.id   AF-A0A6G3WWD9-F1
#
_cell.length_a   1.000
_cell.length_b   1.000
_cell.length_c   1.000
_cell.angle_alpha   90.00
_cell.angle_beta   90.00
_cell.angle_gamma   90.00
#
_symmetry.space_group_name_H-M   'P 1'
#
loop_
_entity.id
_entity.type
_entity.pdbx_description
1 polymer ?
#
loop_
_entity_poly.entity_id
_entity_poly.type
_entity_poly.pdbx_seq_one_letter_code
_entity_poly.pdbx_strand_id
1 'polypeptide(L)' 'MIVRSFADITDTDRHVRSRSGTWESKRIVLAKENVGFSLHETTVFAGTETSMWYAN' A
#
# COMPACT_ATOMS: atom_id res chain seq x y z
N MET A 1 19.08 8.49 2.53
CA MET A 1 18.45 8.38 1.19
C MET A 1 17.74 7.04 1.11
N ILE A 2 16.48 7.00 0.69
CA ILE A 2 15.69 5.75 0.58
C ILE A 2 15.52 5.43 -0.90
N VAL A 3 15.94 4.24 -1.33
CA VAL A 3 15.71 3.70 -2.68
C VAL A 3 15.08 2.33 -2.50
N ARG A 4 14.01 2.05 -3.25
CA ARG A 4 13.29 0.77 -3.24
C ARG A 4 12.83 0.44 -4.64
N SER A 5 12.75 -0.85 -4.96
CA SER A 5 12.09 -1.34 -6.16
C SER A 5 10.76 -2.02 -5.80
N PHE A 6 9.84 -2.10 -6.75
CA PHE A 6 8.61 -2.89 -6.55
C PHE A 6 8.88 -4.39 -6.49
N ALA A 7 9.96 -4.87 -7.12
CA ALA A 7 10.35 -6.27 -7.02
C ALA A 7 10.69 -6.66 -5.58
N ASP A 8 11.38 -5.79 -4.84
CA ASP A 8 11.74 -6.02 -3.43
C ASP A 8 10.54 -5.91 -2.46
N ILE A 9 9.42 -5.36 -2.92
CA ILE A 9 8.20 -5.17 -2.11
C ILE A 9 7.19 -6.27 -2.39
N THR A 10 7.10 -6.74 -3.64
CA THR A 10 6.07 -7.69 -4.08
C THR A 10 6.17 -8.99 -3.28
N ASP A 11 5.02 -9.45 -2.79
CA ASP A 11 4.86 -10.67 -1.97
C ASP A 11 5.60 -10.69 -0.64
N THR A 12 6.01 -9.52 -0.16
CA THR A 12 6.46 -9.33 1.22
C THR A 12 5.32 -8.83 2.10
N ASP A 13 5.58 -8.68 3.39
CA ASP A 13 4.71 -8.03 4.37
C ASP A 13 4.44 -6.53 4.08
N ARG A 14 5.18 -5.92 3.15
CA ARG A 14 4.85 -4.60 2.58
C ARG A 14 3.88 -4.65 1.41
N HIS A 15 3.59 -5.82 0.86
CA HIS A 15 2.56 -6.03 -0.16
C HIS A 15 1.26 -6.48 0.51
N VAL A 16 0.42 -5.51 0.87
CA VAL A 16 -0.81 -5.79 1.61
C VAL A 16 -1.98 -5.93 0.66
N ARG A 17 -2.66 -7.07 0.74
CA ARG A 17 -3.91 -7.33 0.03
C ARG A 17 -5.09 -7.08 0.95
N SER A 18 -6.10 -6.40 0.44
CA SER A 18 -7.36 -6.20 1.16
C SER A 18 -8.02 -7.53 1.50
N ARG A 19 -8.67 -7.60 2.66
CA ARG A 19 -9.46 -8.78 3.04
C ARG A 19 -10.66 -9.00 2.13
N SER A 20 -11.21 -7.92 1.57
CA SER A 20 -12.30 -7.94 0.58
C SER A 20 -11.84 -8.39 -0.81
N GLY A 21 -10.52 -8.46 -1.05
CA GLY A 21 -9.97 -8.79 -2.36
C GLY A 21 -10.18 -7.72 -3.43
N THR A 22 -10.50 -6.48 -3.05
CA THR A 22 -10.82 -5.38 -3.99
C THR A 22 -9.61 -4.51 -4.35
N TRP A 23 -8.57 -4.53 -3.54
CA TRP A 23 -7.31 -3.84 -3.82
C TRP A 23 -6.09 -4.55 -3.22
N GLU A 24 -4.92 -4.23 -3.77
CA GLU A 24 -3.61 -4.52 -3.18
C GLU A 24 -2.76 -3.25 -3.11
N SER A 25 -1.92 -3.12 -2.08
CA SER A 25 -1.13 -1.93 -1.79
C SER A 25 0.31 -2.29 -1.47
N LYS A 26 1.23 -1.79 -2.29
CA LYS A 26 2.68 -1.86 -2.08
C LYS A 26 3.12 -0.64 -1.28
N ARG A 27 3.54 -0.89 -0.03
CA ARG A 27 3.86 0.16 0.95
C ARG A 27 5.33 0.61 0.87
N ILE A 28 5.57 1.68 0.12
CA ILE A 28 6.90 2.21 -0.19
C ILE A 28 7.52 2.91 1.02
N VAL A 29 6.74 3.78 1.67
CA VAL A 29 7.15 4.53 2.87
C VAL A 29 6.16 4.27 4.00
N LEU A 30 6.66 3.95 5.19
CA LEU A 30 5.88 3.72 6.41
C LEU A 30 6.37 4.64 7.54
N ALA A 31 5.64 4.63 8.65
CA ALA A 31 5.99 5.41 9.84
C ALA A 31 7.42 5.16 10.35
N LYS A 32 7.94 3.93 10.21
CA LYS A 32 9.31 3.58 10.67
C LYS A 32 10.43 4.29 9.90
N GLU A 33 10.14 4.81 8.71
CA GLU A 33 11.09 5.64 7.97
C GLU A 33 11.13 7.10 8.48
N ASN A 34 10.20 7.51 9.37
CA ASN A 34 10.19 8.81 10.07
C ASN A 34 10.27 10.05 9.15
N VAL A 35 9.52 10.05 8.05
CA VAL A 35 9.50 11.15 7.08
C VAL A 35 8.22 12.02 7.14
N GLY A 36 7.34 11.77 8.11
CA GLY A 36 6.12 12.57 8.35
C GLY A 36 4.90 12.19 7.48
N PHE A 37 5.03 11.20 6.60
CA PHE A 37 3.92 10.67 5.78
C PHE A 37 4.18 9.21 5.39
N SER A 38 3.18 8.55 4.82
CA SER A 38 3.32 7.26 4.13
C SER A 38 3.08 7.42 2.64
N LEU A 39 3.67 6.53 1.84
CA LEU A 39 3.51 6.51 0.38
C LEU A 39 3.31 5.08 -0.11
N HIS A 40 2.31 4.92 -0.96
CA HIS A 40 1.81 3.61 -1.39
C HIS A 40 1.51 3.66 -2.89
N GLU A 41 1.85 2.58 -3.60
CA GLU A 41 1.22 2.24 -4.88
C GLU A 41 0.08 1.29 -4.55
N THR A 42 -1.15 1.65 -4.92
CA THR A 42 -2.34 0.83 -4.65
C THR A 42 -3.08 0.56 -5.94
N THR A 43 -3.25 -0.71 -6.28
CA THR A 43 -4.09 -1.15 -7.39
C THR A 43 -5.47 -1.48 -6.86
N VAL A 44 -6.48 -0.77 -7.34
CA VAL A 44 -7.90 -1.11 -7.12
C VAL A 44 -8.38 -1.89 -8.34
N PHE A 45 -8.89 -3.10 -8.12
CA PHE A 45 -9.21 -4.00 -9.22
C PHE A 45 -10.47 -3.56 -9.96
N ALA A 46 -10.45 -3.75 -11.28
CA ALA A 46 -11.56 -3.36 -12.15
C ALA A 46 -12.87 -4.03 -11.74
N GLY A 47 -13.97 -3.27 -11.78
CA GLY A 47 -15.31 -3.76 -11.44
C GLY A 47 -15.56 -3.97 -9.95
N THR A 48 -14.62 -3.60 -9.07
CA THR A 48 -14.82 -3.68 -7.62
C THR A 48 -15.31 -2.35 -7.06
N GLU A 49 -16.05 -2.43 -5.97
CA GLU A 49 -16.43 -1.27 -5.15
C GLU A 49 -15.70 -1.37 -3.81
N THR A 50 -15.12 -0.26 -3.35
CA THR A 50 -14.48 -0.20 -2.03
C THR A 50 -14.94 1.05 -1.31
N SER A 51 -15.68 0.88 -0.21
CA SER A 51 -15.98 1.98 0.70
C SER A 51 -14.76 2.25 1.60
N MET A 52 -14.33 3.51 1.65
CA MET A 52 -13.20 3.95 2.47
C MET A 52 -13.60 5.21 3.25
N TRP A 53 -13.22 5.25 4.53
CA TRP A 53 -13.31 6.47 5.33
C TRP A 53 -12.02 6.65 6.12
N TYR A 54 -11.27 7.70 5.78
CA TYR A 54 -10.15 8.14 6.57
C TYR A 54 -10.68 9.05 7.67
N ALA A 55 -11.05 8.45 8.80
CA ALA A 55 -11.44 9.19 10.00
C ALA A 55 -10.18 9.74 10.68
N ASN A 56 -10.24 11.02 11.08
CA ASN A 56 -9.22 11.64 11.93
C ASN A 56 -9.47 11.32 13.39
#